data_AF-A0A090X435-F1
#
_entry.id   AF-A0A090X435-F1
#
_cell.length_a   1.000
_cell.length_b   1.000
_cell.length_c   1.000
_cell.angle_alpha   90.00
_cell.angle_beta   90.00
_cell.angle_gamma   90.00
#
_symmetry.space_group_name_H-M   'P 1'
#
loop_
_entity.id
_entity.type
_entity.pdbx_description
1 polymer ?
#
loop_
_entity_poly.entity_id
_entity_poly.type
_entity_poly.pdbx_seq_one_letter_code
_entity_poly.pdbx_strand_id
1 'polypeptide(L)'
;MGYDLKGIYNIHKQNINLFTGASSKDIHSTTAIENLDDKLLDQLVGDKAAGILRDELELVTGIYPNFNREEYLAGDLQPVFFGSALHNFGVKELLDGFIEIAPAPRPKKAEERLVQPNESDFSGFVFKIHANMDPKHRDRLAFIKIVSGVFERNKAYKHIRLNKNLKFSSPNAFLRRKKKL
;
A
#
# COMPACT_ATOMS: atom_id res chain seq x y z
N MET A 1 23.66 0.26 9.11
CA MET A 1 23.09 -0.73 8.15
C MET A 1 23.69 -2.11 8.42
N GLY A 2 23.09 -3.21 7.94
CA GLY A 2 23.63 -4.56 8.16
C GLY A 2 23.65 -4.95 9.64
N TYR A 3 24.78 -5.47 10.12
CA TYR A 3 24.97 -5.82 11.54
C TYR A 3 24.83 -4.61 12.49
N ASP A 4 25.07 -3.40 11.99
CA ASP A 4 24.94 -2.15 12.75
C ASP A 4 23.53 -1.52 12.64
N LEU A 5 22.52 -2.23 12.12
CA LEU A 5 21.16 -1.71 12.08
C LEU A 5 20.60 -1.57 13.50
N LYS A 6 20.38 -0.33 13.94
CA LYS A 6 19.77 -0.02 15.26
C LYS A 6 18.28 0.24 15.20
N GLY A 7 17.77 0.76 14.09
CA GLY A 7 16.36 1.12 13.98
C GLY A 7 16.04 1.93 12.72
N ILE A 8 14.83 2.48 12.69
CA ILE A 8 14.36 3.43 11.69
C ILE A 8 13.82 4.65 12.43
N TYR A 9 14.20 5.84 11.97
CA TYR A 9 13.61 7.09 12.41
C TYR A 9 12.55 7.55 11.40
N ASN A 10 11.38 7.93 11.88
CA ASN A 10 10.31 8.50 11.08
C ASN A 10 10.37 10.02 11.17
N ILE A 11 10.75 10.67 10.07
CA ILE A 11 10.90 12.13 9.97
C ILE A 11 9.56 12.84 10.21
N HIS A 12 8.46 12.30 9.67
CA HIS A 12 7.13 12.94 9.74
C HIS A 12 6.48 12.81 11.11
N LYS A 13 6.67 11.66 11.79
CA LYS A 13 6.08 11.40 13.12
C LYS A 13 7.06 11.64 14.26
N GLN A 14 8.29 12.05 13.94
CA GLN A 14 9.38 12.30 14.87
C GLN A 14 9.50 11.22 15.95
N ASN A 15 9.61 9.97 15.50
CA ASN A 15 9.71 8.82 16.38
C ASN A 15 10.68 7.78 15.85
N ILE A 16 11.22 6.97 16.74
CA ILE A 16 12.16 5.90 16.42
C ILE A 16 11.53 4.55 16.70
N ASN A 17 11.71 3.63 15.75
CA ASN A 17 11.42 2.22 15.91
C ASN A 17 12.75 1.47 16.00
N LEU A 18 12.98 0.75 17.10
CA LEU A 18 14.23 0.06 17.35
C LEU A 18 14.21 -1.37 16.79
N PHE A 19 15.32 -1.75 16.17
CA PHE A 19 15.50 -3.08 15.62
C PHE A 19 16.08 -4.01 16.69
N THR A 20 15.35 -5.06 17.04
CA THR A 20 15.75 -6.03 18.07
C THR A 20 16.36 -7.32 17.52
N GLY A 21 16.49 -7.47 16.19
CA GLY A 21 17.06 -8.66 15.54
C GLY A 21 16.17 -9.91 15.57
N ALA A 22 15.24 -10.01 16.52
CA ALA A 22 14.27 -11.10 16.59
C ALA A 22 13.16 -10.88 15.55
N SER A 23 12.79 -11.94 14.82
CA SER A 23 11.57 -11.98 14.01
C SER A 23 10.36 -12.04 14.94
N SER A 24 10.05 -10.91 15.56
CA SER A 24 8.93 -10.74 16.48
C SER A 24 7.61 -10.75 15.71
N LYS A 25 6.64 -11.53 16.20
CA LYS A 25 5.22 -11.39 15.78
C LYS A 25 4.54 -10.20 16.47
N ASP A 26 5.19 -9.61 17.47
CA ASP A 26 4.65 -8.52 18.27
C ASP A 26 4.95 -7.18 17.63
N ILE A 27 3.98 -6.27 17.75
CA ILE A 27 4.04 -4.90 17.25
C ILE A 27 5.18 -4.19 17.98
N HIS A 28 6.20 -3.77 17.24
CA HIS A 28 7.29 -2.97 17.80
C HIS A 28 6.74 -1.64 18.32
N SER A 29 7.06 -1.30 19.57
CA SER A 29 6.73 0.00 20.17
C SER A 29 7.65 1.08 19.63
N THR A 30 7.07 2.16 19.12
CA THR A 30 7.81 3.36 18.72
C THR A 30 8.02 4.27 19.93
N THR A 31 9.20 4.87 20.03
CA THR A 31 9.51 5.90 21.04
C THR A 31 9.52 7.27 20.37
N ALA A 32 8.78 8.23 20.91
CA ALA A 32 8.80 9.61 20.39
C ALA A 32 10.16 10.25 20.67
N ILE A 33 10.76 10.87 19.64
CA ILE A 33 12.02 11.62 19.69
C ILE A 33 11.82 12.86 18.81
N GLU A 34 11.27 13.91 19.41
CA GLU A 34 11.01 15.18 18.74
C GLU A 34 12.28 16.00 18.56
N ASN A 35 13.14 16.01 19.60
CA ASN A 35 14.44 16.64 19.57
C ASN A 35 15.53 15.59 19.40
N LEU A 36 16.33 15.69 18.34
CA LEU A 36 17.42 14.76 18.07
C LEU A 36 18.61 14.97 19.00
N ASP A 37 18.75 16.13 19.63
CA ASP A 37 19.77 16.39 20.66
C ASP A 37 19.39 15.80 22.02
N ASP A 38 18.23 15.14 22.13
CA ASP A 38 17.84 14.45 23.34
C ASP A 38 18.80 13.28 23.62
N LYS A 39 19.35 13.26 24.84
CA LYS A 39 20.20 12.16 25.33
C LYS A 39 19.50 10.82 25.31
N LEU A 40 18.17 10.80 25.30
CA LEU A 40 17.39 9.59 25.11
C LEU A 40 17.75 8.90 23.79
N LEU A 41 17.98 9.64 22.70
CA LEU A 41 18.40 9.05 21.44
C LEU A 41 19.75 8.34 21.58
N ASP A 42 20.73 9.01 22.20
CA ASP A 42 22.06 8.44 22.45
C ASP A 42 21.98 7.18 23.32
N GLN A 43 21.11 7.18 24.34
CA GLN A 43 20.87 6.00 25.19
C GLN A 43 20.24 4.83 24.44
N LEU A 44 19.36 5.10 23.47
CA LEU A 44 18.62 4.05 22.75
C LEU A 44 19.46 3.39 21.64
N VAL A 45 20.25 4.16 20.89
CA VAL A 45 20.98 3.65 19.72
C VAL A 45 22.51 3.70 19.85
N GLY A 46 23.03 4.41 20.85
CA GLY A 46 24.45 4.67 21.09
C GLY A 46 24.95 5.92 20.35
N ASP A 47 25.92 6.61 20.96
CA ASP A 47 26.45 7.91 20.50
C ASP A 47 26.84 7.93 19.01
N LYS A 48 27.50 6.87 18.54
CA LYS A 48 27.94 6.76 17.14
C LYS A 48 26.75 6.73 16.17
N ALA A 49 25.72 5.94 16.47
CA ALA A 49 24.55 5.82 15.59
C ALA A 49 23.66 7.06 15.66
N ALA A 50 23.53 7.65 16.84
CA ALA A 50 22.82 8.91 17.04
C ALA A 50 23.48 10.06 16.28
N GLY A 51 24.82 10.18 16.34
CA GLY A 51 25.57 11.16 15.57
C GLY A 51 25.35 11.03 14.05
N ILE A 52 25.48 9.81 13.52
CA ILE A 52 25.21 9.55 12.09
C ILE A 52 23.78 9.93 11.72
N LEU A 53 22.78 9.60 12.56
CA LEU A 53 21.39 9.95 12.29
C LEU A 53 21.18 11.46 12.23
N ARG A 54 21.80 12.23 13.14
CA ARG A 54 21.74 13.70 13.14
C ARG A 54 22.31 14.28 11.84
N ASP A 55 23.51 13.85 11.47
CA ASP A 55 24.21 14.31 10.26
C ASP A 55 23.44 13.94 8.97
N GLU A 56 22.98 12.69 8.86
CA GLU A 56 22.22 12.22 7.69
C GLU A 56 20.86 12.92 7.58
N LEU A 57 20.19 13.20 8.71
CA LEU A 57 18.91 13.90 8.67
C LEU A 57 19.05 15.37 8.27
N GLU A 58 20.08 16.06 8.76
CA GLU A 58 20.41 17.43 8.30
C GLU A 58 20.63 17.44 6.79
N LEU A 59 21.41 16.49 6.27
CA LEU A 59 21.65 16.37 4.82
C LEU A 59 20.36 16.10 4.04
N VAL A 60 19.54 15.15 4.50
CA VAL A 60 18.30 14.77 3.81
C VAL A 60 17.32 15.94 3.79
N THR A 61 17.15 16.62 4.93
CA THR A 61 16.22 17.77 5.05
C THR A 61 16.71 19.01 4.32
N GLY A 62 18.01 19.16 4.10
CA GLY A 62 18.58 20.24 3.30
C GLY A 62 18.52 20.02 1.78
N ILE A 63 18.55 18.76 1.32
CA ILE A 63 18.62 18.43 -0.10
C ILE A 63 17.26 18.05 -0.70
N TYR A 64 16.48 17.25 0.01
CA TYR A 64 15.25 16.67 -0.53
C TYR A 64 14.02 17.51 -0.15
N PRO A 65 13.01 17.57 -1.03
CA PRO A 65 11.77 18.24 -0.71
C PRO A 65 11.02 17.51 0.41
N ASN A 66 10.23 18.27 1.17
CA ASN A 66 9.25 17.70 2.07
C ASN A 66 8.18 16.93 1.29
N PHE A 67 7.58 15.93 1.93
CA PHE A 67 6.48 15.18 1.33
C PHE A 67 5.31 16.10 0.94
N ASN A 68 4.92 16.04 -0.33
CA ASN A 68 3.73 16.70 -0.85
C ASN A 68 2.80 15.65 -1.47
N ARG A 69 1.54 15.62 -1.02
CA ARG A 69 0.57 14.62 -1.47
C ARG A 69 0.12 14.82 -2.91
N GLU A 70 0.06 16.05 -3.39
CA GLU A 70 -0.34 16.34 -4.78
C GLU A 70 0.73 15.87 -5.76
N GLU A 71 2.01 16.20 -5.49
CA GLU A 71 3.15 15.72 -6.29
C GLU A 71 3.26 14.19 -6.26
N TYR A 72 3.02 13.56 -5.11
CA TYR A 72 2.94 12.10 -5.00
C TYR A 72 1.87 11.50 -5.91
N LEU A 73 0.67 12.09 -5.93
CA LEU A 73 -0.44 11.62 -6.75
C LEU A 73 -0.23 11.88 -8.26
N ALA A 74 0.55 12.90 -8.60
CA ALA A 74 1.01 13.18 -9.95
C ALA A 74 2.13 12.21 -10.39
N GLY A 75 2.85 11.61 -9.44
CA GLY A 75 3.97 10.70 -9.69
C GLY A 75 5.33 11.39 -9.73
N ASP A 76 5.39 12.67 -9.35
CA ASP A 76 6.60 13.50 -9.35
C ASP A 76 7.39 13.38 -8.03
N LEU A 77 6.74 12.92 -6.96
CA LEU A 77 7.35 12.69 -5.65
C LEU A 77 7.14 11.25 -5.19
N GLN A 78 8.19 10.64 -4.63
CA GLN A 78 8.17 9.25 -4.16
C GLN A 78 8.57 9.18 -2.68
N PRO A 79 7.66 8.81 -1.77
CA PRO A 79 8.01 8.58 -0.37
C PRO A 79 8.87 7.33 -0.25
N VAL A 80 9.96 7.42 0.51
CA VAL A 80 10.91 6.32 0.72
C VAL A 80 10.72 5.75 2.12
N PHE A 81 10.63 4.43 2.20
CA PHE A 81 10.54 3.69 3.45
C PHE A 81 11.74 2.75 3.56
N PHE A 82 12.36 2.71 4.73
CA PHE A 82 13.45 1.77 5.04
C PHE A 82 12.92 0.65 5.93
N GLY A 83 13.49 -0.55 5.79
CA GLY A 83 13.07 -1.71 6.59
C GLY A 83 13.70 -3.01 6.13
N SER A 84 13.34 -4.09 6.82
CA SER A 84 13.71 -5.45 6.45
C SER A 84 12.46 -6.33 6.44
N ALA A 85 12.01 -6.69 5.23
CA ALA A 85 10.88 -7.59 5.06
C ALA A 85 11.16 -8.98 5.65
N LEU A 86 12.41 -9.45 5.60
CA LEU A 86 12.83 -10.73 6.18
C LEU A 86 12.60 -10.80 7.69
N HIS A 87 12.80 -9.66 8.37
CA HIS A 87 12.60 -9.54 9.82
C HIS A 87 11.27 -8.89 10.19
N ASN A 88 10.37 -8.67 9.21
CA ASN A 88 9.10 -7.96 9.41
C ASN A 88 9.25 -6.57 10.08
N PHE A 89 10.35 -5.89 9.79
CA PHE A 89 10.72 -4.60 10.39
C PHE A 89 10.54 -3.46 9.37
N GLY A 90 9.90 -2.35 9.77
CA GLY A 90 9.54 -1.24 8.86
C GLY A 90 8.28 -1.47 8.02
N VAL A 91 7.72 -2.70 8.03
CA VAL A 91 6.55 -3.08 7.24
C VAL A 91 5.29 -2.38 7.73
N LYS A 92 5.15 -2.17 9.04
CA LYS A 92 4.01 -1.47 9.62
C LYS A 92 4.01 0.00 9.20
N GLU A 93 5.15 0.66 9.28
CA GLU A 93 5.33 2.06 8.89
C GLU A 93 4.99 2.26 7.42
N LEU A 94 5.44 1.34 6.55
CA LEU A 94 5.06 1.31 5.15
C LEU A 94 3.54 1.16 4.96
N LEU A 95 2.90 0.21 5.66
CA LEU A 95 1.46 -0.03 5.52
C LEU A 95 0.61 1.13 6.05
N ASP A 96 0.98 1.69 7.20
CA ASP A 96 0.29 2.85 7.77
C ASP A 96 0.44 4.06 6.84
N GLY A 97 1.66 4.33 6.36
CA GLY A 97 1.92 5.39 5.39
C GLY A 97 1.16 5.17 4.09
N PHE A 98 1.13 3.93 3.58
CA PHE A 98 0.37 3.58 2.38
C PHE A 98 -1.12 3.85 2.54
N ILE A 99 -1.73 3.48 3.66
CA ILE A 99 -3.16 3.73 3.92
C ILE A 99 -3.46 5.24 3.94
N GLU A 100 -2.54 6.04 4.47
CA GLU A 100 -2.69 7.48 4.60
C GLU A 100 -2.53 8.22 3.25
N ILE A 101 -1.53 7.84 2.46
CA ILE A 101 -1.15 8.60 1.26
C ILE A 101 -1.77 8.05 -0.02
N ALA A 102 -2.05 6.75 -0.11
CA ALA A 102 -2.52 6.13 -1.34
C ALA A 102 -3.87 6.70 -1.80
N PRO A 103 -4.10 6.79 -3.12
CA PRO A 103 -5.38 7.24 -3.64
C PRO A 103 -6.47 6.18 -3.44
N ALA A 104 -7.68 6.66 -3.14
CA ALA A 104 -8.91 5.90 -3.29
C ALA A 104 -9.13 5.49 -4.77
N PRO A 105 -10.12 4.63 -5.09
CA PRO A 105 -10.49 4.32 -6.47
C PRO A 105 -10.63 5.61 -7.29
N ARG A 106 -9.91 5.68 -8.42
CA ARG A 106 -9.87 6.86 -9.28
C ARG A 106 -10.83 6.72 -10.46
N PRO A 107 -11.32 7.86 -11.01
CA PRO A 107 -12.14 7.84 -12.21
C PRO A 107 -11.44 7.14 -13.37
N LYS A 108 -12.23 6.50 -14.24
CA LYS A 108 -11.69 5.80 -15.41
C LYS A 108 -12.31 6.35 -16.69
N LYS A 109 -11.46 6.75 -17.64
CA LYS A 109 -11.88 7.19 -18.97
C LYS A 109 -12.42 6.00 -19.76
N ALA A 110 -13.69 6.07 -20.15
CA ALA A 110 -14.28 5.24 -21.20
C ALA A 110 -14.28 6.02 -22.52
N GLU A 111 -14.70 5.39 -23.61
CA GLU A 111 -14.77 6.02 -24.94
C GLU A 111 -15.74 7.21 -24.94
N GLU A 112 -16.91 7.05 -24.34
CA GLU A 112 -17.98 8.05 -24.35
C GLU A 112 -17.81 9.14 -23.27
N ARG A 113 -17.27 8.78 -22.10
CA ARG A 113 -17.22 9.66 -20.92
C ARG A 113 -16.21 9.23 -19.87
N LEU A 114 -16.00 10.09 -18.88
CA LEU A 114 -15.32 9.75 -17.64
C LEU A 114 -16.31 9.06 -16.69
N VAL A 115 -15.94 7.89 -16.17
CA VAL A 115 -16.73 7.14 -15.18
C VAL A 115 -16.18 7.41 -13.79
N GLN A 116 -17.03 7.94 -12.92
CA GLN A 116 -16.71 8.26 -11.53
C GLN A 116 -16.97 7.05 -10.62
N PRO A 117 -16.10 6.81 -9.62
CA PRO A 117 -16.20 5.65 -8.75
C PRO A 117 -17.40 5.68 -7.79
N ASN A 118 -17.97 6.87 -7.57
CA ASN A 118 -19.15 7.08 -6.72
C ASN A 118 -20.48 6.92 -7.46
N GLU A 119 -20.48 6.57 -8.76
CA GLU A 119 -21.71 6.24 -9.49
C GLU A 119 -22.37 4.98 -8.91
N SER A 120 -23.71 4.98 -8.85
CA SER A 120 -24.50 3.85 -8.34
C SER A 120 -24.48 2.64 -9.26
N ASP A 121 -24.44 2.88 -10.57
CA ASP A 121 -24.48 1.83 -11.58
C ASP A 121 -23.15 1.09 -11.64
N PHE A 122 -23.25 -0.24 -11.69
CA PHE A 122 -22.07 -1.09 -11.78
C PHE A 122 -21.38 -0.93 -13.13
N SER A 123 -20.08 -0.65 -13.08
CA SER A 123 -19.21 -0.71 -14.25
C SER A 123 -17.88 -1.33 -13.91
N GLY A 124 -17.26 -1.98 -14.89
CA GLY A 124 -15.95 -2.59 -14.74
C GLY A 124 -15.43 -3.11 -16.07
N PHE A 125 -14.14 -3.40 -16.10
CA PHE A 125 -13.48 -3.94 -17.28
C PHE A 125 -12.59 -5.12 -16.92
N VAL A 126 -12.46 -6.07 -17.84
CA VAL A 126 -11.54 -7.19 -17.71
C VAL A 126 -10.13 -6.69 -18.00
N PHE A 127 -9.22 -6.82 -17.04
CA PHE A 127 -7.81 -6.42 -17.22
C PHE A 127 -6.87 -7.61 -17.36
N LYS A 128 -7.33 -8.82 -17.03
CA LYS A 128 -6.52 -10.03 -17.07
C LYS A 128 -7.42 -11.25 -17.25
N ILE A 129 -6.97 -12.23 -18.03
CA ILE A 129 -7.64 -13.52 -18.21
C ILE A 129 -6.61 -14.62 -17.96
N HIS A 130 -6.96 -15.56 -17.10
CA HIS A 130 -6.25 -16.84 -16.96
C HIS A 130 -7.06 -17.92 -17.66
N ALA A 131 -6.37 -18.78 -18.42
CA ALA A 131 -6.97 -19.91 -19.12
C ALA A 131 -6.25 -21.20 -18.70
N ASN A 132 -6.93 -22.33 -18.86
CA ASN A 132 -6.39 -23.68 -18.63
C ASN A 132 -5.91 -23.93 -17.19
N MET A 133 -6.68 -23.45 -16.21
CA MET A 133 -6.38 -23.76 -14.80
C MET A 133 -6.60 -25.25 -14.48
N ASP A 134 -7.59 -25.88 -15.12
CA ASP A 134 -7.79 -27.34 -15.09
C ASP A 134 -7.64 -27.89 -16.54
N PRO A 135 -6.68 -28.80 -16.78
CA PRO A 135 -6.51 -29.46 -18.07
C PRO A 135 -7.77 -30.17 -18.60
N LYS A 136 -8.66 -30.64 -17.71
CA LYS A 136 -9.86 -31.42 -18.06
C LYS A 136 -11.05 -30.54 -18.43
N HIS A 137 -11.15 -29.34 -17.88
CA HIS A 137 -12.35 -28.50 -17.98
C HIS A 137 -12.18 -27.21 -18.81
N ARG A 138 -10.94 -26.89 -19.26
CA ARG A 138 -10.63 -25.66 -20.02
C ARG A 138 -11.23 -24.40 -19.37
N ASP A 139 -11.14 -24.34 -18.04
CA ASP A 139 -11.68 -23.22 -17.28
C ASP A 139 -10.94 -21.92 -17.63
N ARG A 140 -11.71 -20.82 -17.73
CA ARG A 140 -11.21 -19.48 -17.97
C ARG A 140 -11.71 -18.55 -16.88
N LEU A 141 -10.78 -17.82 -16.26
CA LEU A 141 -11.07 -16.87 -15.20
C LEU A 141 -10.70 -15.46 -15.68
N ALA A 142 -11.70 -14.58 -15.75
CA ALA A 142 -11.52 -13.18 -16.08
C ALA A 142 -11.47 -12.34 -14.80
N PHE A 143 -10.42 -11.54 -14.64
CA PHE A 143 -10.27 -10.60 -13.55
C PHE A 143 -10.87 -9.25 -13.98
N ILE A 144 -11.88 -8.82 -13.24
CA ILE A 144 -12.57 -7.55 -13.48
C ILE A 144 -12.10 -6.54 -12.46
N LYS A 145 -11.69 -5.36 -12.95
CA LYS A 145 -11.54 -4.18 -12.10
C LYS A 145 -12.89 -3.45 -12.09
N ILE A 146 -13.50 -3.39 -10.91
CA ILE A 146 -14.71 -2.58 -10.67
C ILE A 146 -14.29 -1.11 -10.74
N VAL A 147 -15.03 -0.31 -11.50
CA VAL A 147 -14.82 1.12 -11.65
C VAL A 147 -15.84 1.88 -10.82
N SER A 148 -17.12 1.52 -10.90
CA SER A 148 -18.23 2.13 -10.16
C SER A 148 -19.27 1.11 -9.71
N GLY A 149 -20.15 1.53 -8.80
CA GLY A 149 -21.25 0.74 -8.30
C GLY A 149 -20.81 -0.51 -7.52
N VAL A 150 -21.77 -1.41 -7.30
CA VAL A 150 -21.56 -2.63 -6.52
C VAL A 150 -21.88 -3.85 -7.37
N PHE A 151 -20.98 -4.84 -7.32
CA PHE A 151 -21.23 -6.14 -7.91
C PHE A 151 -22.13 -6.98 -7.01
N GLU A 152 -23.20 -7.52 -7.58
CA GLU A 152 -24.19 -8.37 -6.93
C GLU A 152 -24.27 -9.70 -7.69
N ARG A 153 -24.20 -10.80 -6.94
CA ARG A 153 -24.27 -12.15 -7.50
C ARG A 153 -25.63 -12.38 -8.17
N ASN A 154 -25.65 -13.10 -9.31
CA ASN A 154 -26.86 -13.41 -10.09
C ASN A 154 -27.64 -12.22 -10.65
N LYS A 155 -27.15 -10.98 -10.48
CA LYS A 155 -27.69 -9.80 -11.18
C LYS A 155 -27.33 -9.87 -12.65
N ALA A 156 -28.25 -9.43 -13.51
CA ALA A 156 -28.01 -9.36 -14.95
C ALA A 156 -27.21 -8.10 -15.27
N TYR A 157 -26.07 -8.27 -15.93
CA TYR A 157 -25.21 -7.18 -16.38
C TYR A 157 -25.08 -7.20 -17.90
N LYS A 158 -25.08 -6.02 -18.53
CA LYS A 158 -24.90 -5.89 -19.97
C LYS A 158 -23.42 -6.05 -20.33
N HIS A 159 -23.09 -7.12 -21.05
CA HIS A 159 -21.77 -7.30 -21.64
C HIS A 159 -21.69 -6.47 -22.93
N ILE A 160 -21.10 -5.28 -22.86
CA ILE A 160 -21.07 -4.28 -23.95
C ILE A 160 -20.61 -4.87 -25.29
N ARG A 161 -19.44 -5.52 -25.34
CA ARG A 161 -18.89 -6.11 -26.59
C ARG A 161 -19.77 -7.20 -27.23
N LEU A 162 -20.53 -7.95 -26.44
CA LEU A 162 -21.41 -9.02 -26.96
C LEU A 162 -22.84 -8.54 -27.17
N ASN A 163 -23.16 -7.33 -26.71
CA ASN A 163 -24.51 -6.78 -26.61
C ASN A 163 -25.52 -7.76 -25.99
N LYS A 164 -25.11 -8.47 -24.94
CA LYS A 164 -25.92 -9.50 -24.25
C LYS A 164 -25.96 -9.26 -22.75
N ASN A 165 -27.08 -9.55 -22.12
CA ASN A 165 -27.19 -9.59 -20.67
C ASN A 165 -26.70 -10.94 -20.15
N LEU A 166 -25.71 -10.90 -19.26
CA LEU A 166 -25.13 -12.08 -18.62
C LEU A 166 -25.39 -12.04 -17.11
N LYS A 167 -25.64 -13.21 -16.54
CA LYS A 167 -25.70 -13.40 -15.09
C LYS A 167 -24.46 -14.16 -14.65
N PHE A 168 -23.87 -13.74 -13.54
CA PHE A 168 -22.69 -14.38 -12.98
C PHE A 168 -23.05 -15.07 -11.66
N SER A 169 -23.21 -16.40 -11.73
CA SER A 169 -23.67 -17.23 -10.62
C SER A 169 -22.55 -17.76 -9.73
N SER A 170 -21.31 -17.83 -10.22
CA SER A 170 -20.16 -18.31 -9.46
C SER A 170 -18.96 -17.35 -9.57
N PRO A 171 -19.09 -16.10 -9.08
CA PRO A 171 -17.97 -15.15 -9.06
C PRO A 171 -16.97 -15.54 -7.97
N ASN A 172 -15.67 -15.52 -8.31
CA ASN A 172 -14.61 -15.64 -7.32
C ASN A 172 -14.28 -14.25 -6.77
N ALA A 173 -14.54 -14.03 -5.48
CA ALA A 173 -14.11 -12.83 -4.78
C ALA A 173 -12.75 -13.08 -4.11
N PHE A 174 -11.75 -12.26 -4.44
CA PHE A 174 -10.42 -12.31 -3.82
C PHE A 174 -10.45 -11.62 -2.45
N LEU A 175 -11.06 -12.29 -1.47
CA LEU A 175 -11.06 -11.88 -0.07
C LEU A 175 -10.06 -12.75 0.70
N ARG A 176 -9.34 -12.17 1.68
CA ARG A 176 -8.56 -12.95 2.64
C ARG A 176 -9.49 -13.97 3.31
N ARG A 177 -8.98 -15.18 3.63
CA ARG A 177 -9.67 -16.44 4.03
C ARG A 177 -10.87 -16.40 5.01
N LYS A 178 -11.30 -15.24 5.52
CA LYS A 178 -12.52 -15.06 6.31
C LYS A 178 -13.30 -13.81 5.86
N LYS A 179 -14.27 -14.04 4.97
CA LYS A 179 -15.64 -13.52 4.98
C LYS A 179 -16.26 -13.97 3.65
N LYS A 180 -17.03 -15.07 3.69
CA LYS A 180 -18.01 -15.31 2.63
C LYS A 180 -19.07 -14.22 2.79
N LEU A 181 -19.34 -13.50 1.70
CA LEU A 181 -20.60 -12.77 1.55
C LEU A 181 -21.76 -13.77 1.54
#